data_AF-A0A365GWQ4-F1
#
_entry.id   AF-A0A365GWQ4-F1
#
_cell.length_a   1.000
_cell.length_b   1.000
_cell.length_c   1.000
_cell.angle_alpha   90.00
_cell.angle_beta   90.00
_cell.angle_gamma   90.00
#
_symmetry.space_group_name_H-M   'P 1'
#
loop_
_entity.id
_entity.type
_entity.pdbx_description
1 polymer ?
#
loop_
_entity_poly.entity_id
_entity_poly.type
_entity_poly.pdbx_seq_one_letter_code
_entity_poly.pdbx_strand_id
1 'polypeptide(L)'
;MTVILIILCLVITGRELYLVYDRKRPDPAVAELRARLAELDPDALGERVQRLEAAQTRHEEALEAADKRIGSLVSQINDRMLPEVNRQLDLHREDAEQARRDLDRTRHDTAARLARLEQSRTDLTDSFDALRETVARLRGRMLGQLDEAVGLALGAGPVDIVRGTLHGDAREPLESLGQAFEEWAEEFGLRRELRAWSTGKGPWQARYYLSGRSPRELERDFLDLLHTLRSGAAADLPAGAAATKSLILALNRLESGVVQCCPLVFARTPDALLCGVLPLAELGRPETGKLLTDPAAAAARLQDLPDTRCHDLSAWPRQVTAA
;
A
#
# COMPACT_ATOMS: atom_id res chain seq x y z
N MET A 1 16.94 13.48 84.03
CA MET A 1 17.79 14.69 84.03
C MET A 1 18.87 14.69 85.12
N THR A 2 18.63 14.15 86.32
CA THR A 2 19.60 14.12 87.43
C THR A 2 20.88 13.31 87.14
N VAL A 3 20.79 12.20 86.41
CA VAL A 3 21.96 11.34 86.10
C VAL A 3 22.98 12.02 85.17
N ILE A 4 22.52 12.80 84.17
CA ILE A 4 23.41 13.50 83.23
C ILE A 4 24.22 14.59 83.94
N LEU A 5 23.60 15.27 84.91
CA LEU A 5 24.24 16.35 85.66
C LEU A 5 25.32 15.81 86.61
N ILE A 6 25.10 14.63 87.21
CA ILE A 6 26.10 13.94 88.04
C ILE A 6 27.31 13.50 87.20
N ILE A 7 27.09 12.96 86.00
CA ILE A 7 28.19 12.56 85.10
C ILE A 7 28.98 13.78 84.63
N LEU A 8 28.32 14.88 84.26
CA LEU A 8 29.00 16.11 83.84
C LEU A 8 29.84 16.70 84.98
N CYS A 9 29.32 16.72 86.20
CA CYS A 9 30.08 17.19 87.38
C CYS A 9 31.29 16.30 87.68
N LEU A 10 31.20 14.97 87.52
CA LEU A 10 32.33 14.06 87.68
C LEU A 10 33.39 14.26 86.60
N VAL A 11 32.99 14.51 85.35
CA VAL A 11 33.93 14.79 84.25
C VAL A 11 34.65 16.13 84.45
N ILE A 12 33.93 17.17 84.89
CA ILE A 12 34.54 18.48 85.16
C ILE A 12 35.49 18.38 86.36
N THR A 13 35.06 17.75 87.46
CA THR A 13 35.91 17.60 88.66
C THR A 13 37.09 16.69 88.39
N GLY A 14 36.91 15.61 87.61
CA GLY A 14 37.98 14.73 87.18
C GLY A 14 38.99 15.42 86.27
N ARG A 15 38.53 16.31 85.37
CA ARG A 15 39.41 17.11 84.51
C ARG A 15 40.23 18.14 85.30
N GLU A 16 39.62 18.81 86.28
CA GLU A 16 40.33 19.73 87.18
C GLU A 16 41.35 18.98 88.06
N LEU A 17 40.99 17.82 88.60
CA LEU A 17 41.89 16.98 89.39
C LEU A 17 43.05 16.44 88.54
N TYR A 18 42.80 16.07 87.29
CA TYR A 18 43.82 15.61 86.35
C TYR A 18 44.80 16.74 86.00
N LEU A 19 44.33 17.97 85.78
CA LEU A 19 45.18 19.13 85.51
C LEU A 19 46.04 19.54 86.71
N VAL A 20 45.54 19.39 87.95
CA VAL A 20 46.32 19.64 89.17
C VAL A 20 47.36 18.52 89.40
N TYR A 21 47.05 17.28 89.02
CA TYR A 21 47.99 16.16 89.10
C TYR A 21 49.10 16.26 88.05
N ASP A 22 48.78 16.71 86.83
CA ASP A 22 49.74 16.92 85.74
C ASP A 22 50.70 18.11 86.01
N ARG A 23 50.25 19.11 86.79
CA ARG A 23 51.10 20.22 87.24
C ARG A 23 52.23 19.83 88.21
N LYS A 24 52.19 18.65 88.84
CA LYS A 24 53.18 18.22 89.85
C LYS A 24 54.21 17.21 89.36
N ARG A 25 54.17 16.80 88.09
CA ARG A 25 55.29 16.07 87.46
C ARG A 25 56.19 17.05 86.70
N PRO A 26 57.48 17.20 87.07
CA PRO A 26 58.43 17.88 86.19
C PRO A 26 58.60 17.04 84.93
N ASP A 27 58.05 17.52 83.82
CA ASP A 27 58.14 16.87 82.52
C ASP A 27 59.60 16.92 82.02
N PRO A 28 60.29 15.77 81.82
CA PRO A 28 61.64 15.75 81.30
C PRO A 28 61.74 16.37 79.90
N ALA A 29 60.64 16.43 79.14
CA ALA A 29 60.59 17.17 77.88
C ALA A 29 60.72 18.68 78.09
N VAL A 30 60.22 19.24 79.21
CA VAL A 30 60.40 20.66 79.56
C VAL A 30 61.83 20.93 80.06
N ALA A 31 62.48 19.97 80.72
CA ALA A 31 63.89 20.07 81.08
C ALA A 31 64.81 19.99 79.84
N GLU A 32 64.50 19.12 78.88
CA GLU A 32 65.22 19.01 77.60
C GLU A 32 64.95 20.22 76.71
N LEU A 33 63.71 20.74 76.67
CA LEU A 33 63.39 22.00 76.00
C LEU A 33 64.11 23.19 76.65
N ARG A 34 64.27 23.22 77.98
CA ARG A 34 65.06 24.25 78.69
C ARG A 34 66.56 24.13 78.41
N ALA A 35 67.09 22.91 78.32
CA ALA A 35 68.48 22.67 77.94
C ALA A 35 68.75 23.09 76.48
N ARG A 36 67.84 22.75 75.56
CA ARG A 36 67.90 23.20 74.17
C ARG A 36 67.69 24.72 74.04
N LEU A 37 66.86 25.34 74.88
CA LEU A 37 66.72 26.80 74.98
C LEU A 37 67.99 27.48 75.52
N ALA A 38 68.80 26.79 76.33
CA ALA A 38 70.06 27.32 76.86
C ALA A 38 71.23 27.22 75.88
N GLU A 39 71.19 26.27 74.93
CA GLU A 39 72.14 26.17 73.82
C GLU A 39 71.79 27.09 72.64
N LEU A 40 70.54 27.51 72.53
CA LEU A 40 70.10 28.45 71.52
C LEU A 40 70.49 29.87 71.94
N ASP A 41 71.43 30.44 71.21
CA ASP A 41 71.78 31.84 71.31
C ASP A 41 70.49 32.70 71.18
N PRO A 42 70.11 33.44 72.24
CA PRO A 42 68.89 34.25 72.25
C PRO A 42 68.89 35.29 71.10
N ASP A 43 70.06 35.72 70.64
CA ASP A 43 70.19 36.64 69.51
C ASP A 43 69.87 35.94 68.17
N ALA A 44 70.32 34.69 67.98
CA ALA A 44 70.03 33.90 66.79
C ALA A 44 68.56 33.44 66.70
N LEU A 45 67.92 33.18 67.85
CA LEU A 45 66.48 32.94 67.94
C LEU A 45 65.68 34.21 67.63
N GLY A 46 66.09 35.36 68.17
CA GLY A 46 65.49 36.66 67.87
C GLY A 46 65.53 36.99 66.38
N GLU A 47 66.65 36.72 65.72
CA GLU A 47 66.81 36.93 64.28
C GLU A 47 65.94 35.98 63.43
N ARG A 48 65.77 34.72 63.85
CA ARG A 48 64.88 33.75 63.19
C ARG A 48 63.42 34.10 63.34
N VAL A 49 63.01 34.55 64.53
CA VAL A 49 61.65 35.04 64.80
C VAL A 49 61.38 36.27 63.94
N GLN A 50 62.29 37.25 63.92
CA GLN A 50 62.16 38.43 63.06
C GLN A 50 62.11 38.08 61.56
N ARG A 51 62.90 37.10 61.09
CA ARG A 51 62.85 36.64 59.70
C ARG A 51 61.52 35.95 59.36
N LEU A 52 60.98 35.15 60.28
CA LEU A 52 59.69 34.48 60.10
C LEU A 52 58.53 35.47 60.16
N GLU A 53 58.56 36.43 61.10
CA GLU A 53 57.60 37.53 61.17
C GLU A 53 57.64 38.34 59.88
N ALA A 54 58.83 38.73 59.40
CA ALA A 54 58.98 39.44 58.13
C ALA A 54 58.58 38.61 56.90
N ALA A 55 58.66 37.29 56.95
CA ALA A 55 58.17 36.41 55.89
C ALA A 55 56.64 36.27 55.95
N GLN A 56 56.08 36.17 57.16
CA GLN A 56 54.65 36.12 57.40
C GLN A 56 53.97 37.42 56.97
N THR A 57 54.51 38.58 57.32
CA THR A 57 54.02 39.88 56.82
C THR A 57 54.03 39.93 55.30
N ARG A 58 55.10 39.46 54.65
CA ARG A 58 55.17 39.39 53.17
C ARG A 58 54.13 38.44 52.57
N HIS A 59 53.83 37.32 53.23
CA HIS A 59 52.79 36.39 52.79
C HIS A 59 51.38 36.97 52.98
N GLU A 60 51.12 37.65 54.09
CA GLU A 60 49.86 38.33 54.36
C GLU A 60 49.62 39.44 53.34
N GLU A 61 50.64 40.26 53.04
CA GLU A 61 50.59 41.27 51.98
C GLU A 61 50.32 40.66 50.59
N ALA A 62 50.96 39.52 50.27
CA ALA A 62 50.75 38.83 49.00
C ALA A 62 49.34 38.23 48.89
N LEU A 63 48.79 37.68 49.97
CA LEU A 63 47.41 37.17 50.04
C LEU A 63 46.41 38.31 49.90
N GLU A 64 46.60 39.43 50.60
CA GLU A 64 45.74 40.59 50.49
C GLU A 64 45.77 41.18 49.06
N ALA A 65 46.94 41.22 48.42
CA ALA A 65 47.07 41.64 47.03
C ALA A 65 46.37 40.66 46.06
N ALA A 66 46.45 39.36 46.32
CA ALA A 66 45.75 38.35 45.53
C ALA A 66 44.23 38.45 45.69
N ASP A 67 43.73 38.61 46.92
CA ASP A 67 42.31 38.78 47.22
C ASP A 67 41.74 40.04 46.59
N LYS A 68 42.48 41.16 46.63
CA LYS A 68 42.13 42.39 45.91
C LYS A 68 42.01 42.15 44.40
N ARG A 69 42.94 41.39 43.81
CA ARG A 69 42.89 41.03 42.37
C ARG A 69 41.72 40.11 42.05
N ILE A 70 41.45 39.11 42.89
CA ILE A 70 40.31 38.19 42.73
C ILE A 70 39.00 38.97 42.84
N GLY A 71 38.85 39.84 43.84
CA GLY A 71 37.68 40.69 43.99
C GLY A 71 37.44 41.59 42.79
N SER A 72 38.52 42.19 42.24
CA SER A 72 38.45 42.99 41.02
C SER A 72 38.02 42.16 39.79
N LEU A 73 38.54 40.94 39.62
CA LEU A 73 38.16 40.05 38.52
C LEU A 73 36.71 39.58 38.64
N VAL A 74 36.28 39.23 39.86
CA VAL A 74 34.90 38.81 40.14
C VAL A 74 33.93 39.96 39.85
N SER A 75 34.24 41.18 40.30
CA SER A 75 33.45 42.37 39.95
C SER A 75 33.46 42.63 38.44
N GLN A 76 34.60 42.54 37.75
CA GLN A 76 34.64 42.72 36.29
C GLN A 76 33.79 41.68 35.54
N ILE A 77 33.84 40.41 35.96
CA ILE A 77 33.03 39.34 35.36
C ILE A 77 31.56 39.58 35.66
N ASN A 78 31.21 39.88 36.91
CA ASN A 78 29.85 40.02 37.35
C ASN A 78 29.15 41.28 36.82
N ASP A 79 29.88 42.40 36.78
CA ASP A 79 29.30 43.70 36.47
C ASP A 79 29.32 43.99 34.96
N ARG A 80 30.17 43.30 34.19
CA ARG A 80 30.30 43.53 32.74
C ARG A 80 30.05 42.30 31.89
N MET A 81 30.68 41.17 32.19
CA MET A 81 30.61 40.01 31.30
C MET A 81 29.29 39.24 31.44
N LEU A 82 28.84 38.97 32.67
CA LEU A 82 27.57 38.27 32.89
C LEU A 82 26.36 39.00 32.29
N PRO A 83 26.22 40.34 32.43
CA PRO A 83 25.13 41.08 31.80
C PRO A 83 25.19 41.05 30.26
N GLU A 84 26.39 41.08 29.68
CA GLU A 84 26.55 40.97 28.23
C GLU A 84 26.15 39.59 27.72
N VAL A 85 26.63 38.52 28.37
CA VAL A 85 26.29 37.15 28.00
C VAL A 85 24.79 36.89 28.17
N ASN A 86 24.17 37.36 29.26
CA ASN A 86 22.74 37.23 29.46
C ASN A 86 21.95 37.94 28.36
N ARG A 87 22.33 39.17 27.99
CA ARG A 87 21.70 39.89 26.87
C ARG A 87 21.85 39.13 25.55
N GLN A 88 23.02 38.57 25.27
CA GLN A 88 23.23 37.76 24.06
C GLN A 88 22.39 36.48 24.06
N LEU A 89 22.26 35.80 25.21
CA LEU A 89 21.42 34.62 25.35
C LEU A 89 19.93 34.95 25.18
N ASP A 90 19.48 36.09 25.69
CA ASP A 90 18.10 36.56 25.51
C ASP A 90 17.81 36.84 24.03
N LEU A 91 18.71 37.54 23.33
CA LEU A 91 18.60 37.78 21.89
C LEU A 91 18.56 36.47 21.09
N HIS A 92 19.47 35.53 21.37
CA HIS A 92 19.48 34.24 20.70
C HIS A 92 18.22 33.41 20.98
N ARG A 93 17.64 33.54 22.17
CA ARG A 93 16.38 32.90 22.52
C ARG A 93 15.22 33.50 21.74
N GLU A 94 15.16 34.82 21.65
CA GLU A 94 14.14 35.53 20.85
C GLU A 94 14.22 35.14 19.37
N ASP A 95 15.43 35.09 18.80
CA ASP A 95 15.66 34.65 17.42
C ASP A 95 15.22 33.19 17.21
N ALA A 96 15.55 32.30 18.16
CA ALA A 96 15.16 30.90 18.09
C ALA A 96 13.63 30.72 18.20
N GLU A 97 12.97 31.50 19.06
CA GLU A 97 11.51 31.50 19.17
C GLU A 97 10.86 32.03 17.90
N GLN A 98 11.43 33.07 17.28
CA GLN A 98 10.94 33.61 16.02
C GLN A 98 11.10 32.61 14.87
N ALA A 99 12.27 31.98 14.74
CA ALA A 99 12.51 30.94 13.75
C ALA A 99 11.55 29.75 13.91
N ARG A 100 11.23 29.34 15.15
CA ARG A 100 10.23 28.30 15.42
C ARG A 100 8.84 28.70 14.95
N ARG A 101 8.41 29.94 15.23
CA ARG A 101 7.10 30.45 14.76
C ARG A 101 7.01 30.47 13.24
N ASP A 102 8.09 30.84 12.55
CA ASP A 102 8.10 30.87 11.09
C ASP A 102 8.13 29.46 10.47
N LEU A 103 8.81 28.51 11.10
CA LEU A 103 8.72 27.09 10.74
C LEU A 103 7.30 26.52 10.94
N ASP A 104 6.64 26.87 12.04
CA ASP A 104 5.27 26.41 12.30
C ASP A 104 4.27 27.00 11.28
N ARG A 105 4.44 28.27 10.91
CA ARG A 105 3.66 28.90 9.83
C ARG A 105 3.86 28.21 8.49
N THR A 106 5.12 28.00 8.08
CA THR A 106 5.41 27.33 6.79
C THR A 106 4.95 25.87 6.78
N ARG A 107 5.04 25.17 7.92
CA ARG A 107 4.46 23.83 8.08
C ARG A 107 2.94 23.84 7.95
N HIS A 108 2.28 24.83 8.53
CA HIS A 108 0.83 24.97 8.42
C HIS A 108 0.41 25.27 6.96
N ASP A 109 1.09 26.20 6.30
CA ASP A 109 0.80 26.57 4.91
C ASP A 109 1.05 25.42 3.94
N THR A 110 2.13 24.66 4.13
CA THR A 110 2.43 23.47 3.31
C THR A 110 1.42 22.36 3.54
N ALA A 111 1.01 22.11 4.78
CA ALA A 111 -0.07 21.15 5.07
C ALA A 111 -1.39 21.57 4.42
N ALA A 112 -1.77 22.85 4.50
CA ALA A 112 -2.96 23.37 3.84
C ALA A 112 -2.88 23.31 2.29
N ARG A 113 -1.67 23.43 1.71
CA ARG A 113 -1.46 23.27 0.27
C ARG A 113 -1.54 21.80 -0.16
N LEU A 114 -0.98 20.88 0.62
CA LEU A 114 -1.08 19.44 0.37
C LEU A 114 -2.52 18.96 0.43
N ALA A 115 -3.28 19.36 1.45
CA ALA A 115 -4.71 19.03 1.56
C ALA A 115 -5.52 19.52 0.34
N ARG A 116 -5.22 20.71 -0.19
CA ARG A 116 -5.84 21.24 -1.42
C ARG A 116 -5.49 20.43 -2.66
N LEU A 117 -4.24 19.99 -2.78
CA LEU A 117 -3.80 19.14 -3.90
C LEU A 117 -4.42 17.75 -3.84
N GLU A 118 -4.53 17.17 -2.64
CA GLU A 118 -5.20 15.88 -2.45
C GLU A 118 -6.69 15.97 -2.81
N GLN A 119 -7.38 17.03 -2.37
CA GLN A 119 -8.77 17.26 -2.75
C GLN A 119 -8.92 17.39 -4.27
N SER A 120 -8.09 18.22 -4.91
CA SER A 120 -8.14 18.39 -6.36
C SER A 120 -7.84 17.11 -7.13
N ARG A 121 -6.98 16.23 -6.59
CA ARG A 121 -6.71 14.91 -7.19
C ARG A 121 -7.95 14.02 -7.10
N THR A 122 -8.61 13.98 -5.95
CA THR A 122 -9.85 13.21 -5.78
C THR A 122 -10.94 13.70 -6.73
N ASP A 123 -11.16 15.02 -6.80
CA ASP A 123 -12.14 15.63 -7.71
C ASP A 123 -11.83 15.28 -9.18
N LEU A 124 -10.54 15.26 -9.54
CA LEU A 124 -10.11 14.87 -10.89
C LEU A 124 -10.39 13.38 -11.17
N THR A 125 -10.11 12.48 -10.22
CA THR A 125 -10.44 11.05 -10.36
C THR A 125 -11.93 10.83 -10.55
N ASP A 126 -12.77 11.48 -9.75
CA ASP A 126 -14.22 11.40 -9.87
C ASP A 126 -14.71 11.90 -11.24
N SER A 127 -14.12 12.99 -11.74
CA SER A 127 -14.43 13.53 -13.07
C SER A 127 -14.04 12.57 -14.21
N PHE A 128 -12.92 11.87 -14.08
CA PHE A 128 -12.49 10.86 -15.05
C PHE A 128 -13.41 9.65 -15.07
N ASP A 129 -13.88 9.20 -13.91
CA ASP A 129 -14.82 8.09 -13.82
C ASP A 129 -16.18 8.45 -14.42
N ALA A 130 -16.68 9.66 -14.16
CA ALA A 130 -17.90 10.18 -14.79
C ALA A 130 -17.76 10.30 -16.32
N LEU A 131 -16.60 10.76 -16.81
CA LEU A 131 -16.31 10.82 -18.24
C LEU A 131 -16.26 9.42 -18.86
N ARG A 132 -15.60 8.47 -18.21
CA ARG A 132 -15.50 7.07 -18.65
C ARG A 132 -16.87 6.43 -18.78
N GLU A 133 -17.76 6.64 -17.80
CA GLU A 133 -19.13 6.16 -17.86
C GLU A 133 -19.91 6.80 -19.02
N THR A 134 -19.74 8.11 -19.22
CA THR A 134 -20.39 8.83 -20.33
C THR A 134 -19.91 8.34 -21.69
N VAL A 135 -18.61 8.10 -21.86
CA VAL A 135 -18.04 7.51 -23.08
C VAL A 135 -18.55 6.08 -23.29
N ALA A 136 -18.67 5.27 -22.24
CA ALA A 136 -19.23 3.92 -22.33
C ALA A 136 -20.71 3.95 -22.78
N ARG A 137 -21.52 4.85 -22.22
CA ARG A 137 -22.91 5.08 -22.64
C ARG A 137 -23.01 5.55 -24.09
N LEU A 138 -22.19 6.52 -24.48
CA LEU A 138 -22.18 7.04 -25.85
C LEU A 138 -21.77 5.95 -26.85
N ARG A 139 -20.73 5.17 -26.53
CA ARG A 139 -20.31 4.01 -27.34
C ARG A 139 -21.42 2.98 -27.47
N GLY A 140 -22.11 2.66 -26.37
CA GLY A 140 -23.27 1.76 -26.39
C GLY A 140 -24.38 2.25 -27.32
N ARG A 141 -24.71 3.55 -27.25
CA ARG A 141 -25.72 4.16 -28.12
C ARG A 141 -25.28 4.16 -29.59
N MET A 142 -24.05 4.56 -29.89
CA MET A 142 -23.53 4.57 -31.26
C MET A 142 -23.49 3.17 -31.86
N LEU A 143 -23.11 2.15 -31.08
CA LEU A 143 -23.17 0.75 -31.52
C LEU A 143 -24.62 0.32 -31.81
N GLY A 144 -25.59 0.67 -30.94
CA GLY A 144 -26.99 0.39 -31.20
C GLY A 144 -27.54 1.08 -32.45
N GLN A 145 -27.15 2.34 -32.68
CA GLN A 145 -27.53 3.10 -33.88
C GLN A 145 -26.87 2.54 -35.15
N LEU A 146 -25.62 2.08 -35.06
CA LEU A 146 -24.95 1.38 -36.16
C LEU A 146 -25.65 0.05 -36.47
N ASP A 147 -26.04 -0.72 -35.45
CA ASP A 147 -26.79 -1.96 -35.65
C ASP A 147 -28.11 -1.69 -36.41
N GLU A 148 -28.83 -0.64 -36.01
CA GLU A 148 -30.08 -0.22 -36.66
C GLU A 148 -29.85 0.30 -38.08
N ALA A 149 -28.85 1.16 -38.28
CA ALA A 149 -28.52 1.73 -39.58
C ALA A 149 -27.96 0.70 -40.57
N VAL A 150 -27.16 -0.26 -40.10
CA VAL A 150 -26.69 -1.39 -40.93
C VAL A 150 -27.87 -2.26 -41.34
N GLY A 151 -28.81 -2.52 -40.42
CA GLY A 151 -30.06 -3.21 -40.72
C GLY A 151 -30.88 -2.50 -41.82
N LEU A 152 -30.92 -1.17 -41.82
CA LEU A 152 -31.62 -0.36 -42.82
C LEU A 152 -30.86 -0.20 -44.15
N ALA A 153 -29.55 0.03 -44.10
CA ALA A 153 -28.71 0.40 -45.25
C ALA A 153 -28.40 -0.77 -46.19
N LEU A 154 -28.44 -2.00 -45.70
CA LEU A 154 -28.26 -3.20 -46.52
C LEU A 154 -29.47 -3.51 -47.43
N GLY A 155 -30.49 -2.63 -47.47
CA GLY A 155 -31.50 -2.58 -48.54
C GLY A 155 -32.38 -3.83 -48.68
N ALA A 156 -32.32 -4.72 -47.71
CA ALA A 156 -32.95 -6.00 -47.77
C ALA A 156 -34.33 -5.96 -47.11
N GLY A 157 -35.38 -6.38 -47.83
CA GLY A 157 -36.43 -7.13 -47.14
C GLY A 157 -35.73 -8.24 -46.35
N PRO A 158 -36.06 -8.43 -45.06
CA PRO A 158 -35.12 -8.76 -44.00
C PRO A 158 -34.12 -9.83 -44.43
N VAL A 159 -32.93 -9.40 -44.90
CA VAL A 159 -31.79 -10.31 -44.96
C VAL A 159 -31.39 -10.42 -43.51
N ASP A 160 -31.59 -11.61 -42.98
CA ASP A 160 -31.44 -11.87 -41.57
C ASP A 160 -29.98 -11.72 -41.14
N ILE A 161 -29.62 -10.53 -40.68
CA ILE A 161 -28.33 -10.31 -40.03
C ILE A 161 -28.36 -11.02 -38.69
N VAL A 162 -27.43 -11.93 -38.53
CA VAL A 162 -27.27 -12.76 -37.37
C VAL A 162 -26.09 -12.26 -36.55
N ARG A 163 -26.29 -12.19 -35.22
CA ARG A 163 -25.24 -11.80 -34.29
C ARG A 163 -24.46 -13.02 -33.82
N GLY A 164 -23.15 -12.93 -33.92
CA GLY A 164 -22.20 -13.83 -33.28
C GLY A 164 -21.44 -13.11 -32.17
N THR A 165 -21.18 -13.78 -31.05
CA THR A 165 -20.37 -13.23 -29.95
C THR A 165 -19.39 -14.29 -29.47
N LEU A 166 -18.13 -13.90 -29.31
CA LEU A 166 -17.10 -14.68 -28.63
C LEU A 166 -16.69 -13.91 -27.38
N HIS A 167 -16.57 -14.61 -26.26
CA HIS A 167 -16.15 -14.06 -24.98
C HIS A 167 -15.26 -15.04 -24.22
N GLY A 168 -14.25 -14.55 -23.52
CA GLY A 168 -13.41 -15.37 -22.64
C GLY A 168 -12.37 -14.57 -21.86
N ASP A 169 -11.75 -15.23 -20.90
CA ASP A 169 -10.85 -14.58 -19.92
C ASP A 169 -9.42 -14.43 -20.44
N ALA A 170 -8.89 -15.44 -21.16
CA ALA A 170 -7.50 -15.48 -21.62
C ALA A 170 -7.35 -15.13 -23.11
N ARG A 171 -6.50 -14.16 -23.44
CA ARG A 171 -6.33 -13.64 -24.82
C ARG A 171 -5.60 -14.58 -25.79
N GLU A 172 -4.79 -15.52 -25.29
CA GLU A 172 -3.86 -16.31 -26.11
C GLU A 172 -4.53 -17.27 -27.13
N PRO A 173 -5.73 -17.84 -26.88
CA PRO A 173 -6.41 -18.67 -27.88
C PRO A 173 -7.28 -17.88 -28.87
N LEU A 174 -7.37 -16.55 -28.76
CA LEU A 174 -8.43 -15.75 -29.40
C LEU A 174 -8.37 -15.75 -30.93
N GLU A 175 -7.18 -15.66 -31.52
CA GLU A 175 -7.07 -15.66 -32.98
C GLU A 175 -7.47 -17.03 -33.54
N SER A 176 -7.00 -18.11 -32.92
CA SER A 176 -7.35 -19.48 -33.32
C SER A 176 -8.83 -19.78 -33.16
N LEU A 177 -9.46 -19.32 -32.07
CA LEU A 177 -10.90 -19.45 -31.85
C LEU A 177 -11.70 -18.60 -32.82
N GLY A 178 -11.27 -17.35 -33.05
CA GLY A 178 -11.91 -16.46 -34.01
C GLY A 178 -11.89 -17.01 -35.43
N GLN A 179 -10.77 -17.62 -35.84
CA GLN A 179 -10.66 -18.30 -37.12
C GLN A 179 -11.55 -19.54 -37.18
N ALA A 180 -11.51 -20.41 -36.16
CA ALA A 180 -12.35 -21.60 -36.11
C ALA A 180 -13.85 -21.25 -36.12
N PHE A 181 -14.24 -20.15 -35.49
CA PHE A 181 -15.60 -19.63 -35.52
C PHE A 181 -16.00 -19.12 -36.91
N GLU A 182 -15.10 -18.43 -37.61
CA GLU A 182 -15.35 -17.91 -38.95
C GLU A 182 -15.51 -19.06 -39.96
N GLU A 183 -14.61 -20.04 -39.94
CA GLU A 183 -14.71 -21.26 -40.75
C GLU A 183 -15.99 -22.03 -40.46
N TRP A 184 -16.37 -22.14 -39.18
CA TRP A 184 -17.62 -22.76 -38.77
C TRP A 184 -18.84 -21.96 -39.25
N ALA A 185 -18.83 -20.64 -39.16
CA ALA A 185 -19.93 -19.81 -39.64
C ALA A 185 -20.12 -19.98 -41.17
N GLU A 186 -19.02 -19.98 -41.93
CA GLU A 186 -19.04 -20.20 -43.38
C GLU A 186 -19.62 -21.57 -43.76
N GLU A 187 -19.32 -22.62 -42.98
CA GLU A 187 -19.90 -23.97 -43.13
C GLU A 187 -21.44 -23.95 -43.06
N PHE A 188 -22.02 -23.14 -42.18
CA PHE A 188 -23.46 -22.97 -42.04
C PHE A 188 -24.07 -21.99 -43.06
N GLY A 189 -23.30 -21.54 -44.05
CA GLY A 189 -23.73 -20.59 -45.08
C GLY A 189 -23.78 -19.13 -44.59
N LEU A 190 -23.09 -18.82 -43.49
CA LEU A 190 -23.00 -17.47 -42.94
C LEU A 190 -21.75 -16.77 -43.45
N ARG A 191 -21.89 -15.51 -43.87
CA ARG A 191 -20.79 -14.66 -44.33
C ARG A 191 -20.51 -13.56 -43.32
N ARG A 192 -19.24 -13.38 -42.96
CA ARG A 192 -18.81 -12.31 -42.05
C ARG A 192 -18.83 -10.96 -42.76
N GLU A 193 -19.74 -10.09 -42.34
CA GLU A 193 -19.81 -8.70 -42.82
C GLU A 193 -18.93 -7.78 -41.97
N LEU A 194 -18.99 -7.93 -40.66
CA LEU A 194 -18.27 -7.07 -39.72
C LEU A 194 -17.80 -7.86 -38.50
N ARG A 195 -16.61 -7.50 -38.02
CA ARG A 195 -16.02 -8.00 -36.79
C ARG A 195 -15.58 -6.82 -35.92
N ALA A 196 -16.11 -6.74 -34.70
CA ALA A 196 -15.81 -5.66 -33.75
C ALA A 196 -15.23 -6.24 -32.46
N TRP A 197 -14.03 -5.80 -32.05
CA TRP A 197 -13.33 -6.35 -30.88
C TRP A 197 -13.28 -5.33 -29.76
N SER A 198 -13.36 -5.81 -28.52
CA SER A 198 -13.09 -5.02 -27.33
C SER A 198 -11.60 -5.17 -26.95
N THR A 199 -10.85 -4.07 -26.98
CA THR A 199 -9.40 -4.04 -26.68
C THR A 199 -9.06 -3.72 -25.21
N GLY A 200 -10.07 -3.65 -24.33
CA GLY A 200 -9.89 -3.28 -22.92
C GLY A 200 -9.08 -4.29 -22.10
N LYS A 201 -8.55 -3.86 -20.95
CA LYS A 201 -7.79 -4.70 -19.97
C LYS A 201 -8.61 -5.84 -19.33
N GLY A 202 -9.87 -6.02 -19.70
CA GLY A 202 -10.76 -7.05 -19.18
C GLY A 202 -10.82 -8.30 -20.07
N PRO A 203 -11.78 -9.21 -19.80
CA PRO A 203 -12.02 -10.36 -20.66
C PRO A 203 -12.26 -9.87 -22.09
N TRP A 204 -11.73 -10.61 -23.04
CA TRP A 204 -11.85 -10.22 -24.43
C TRP A 204 -13.29 -10.50 -24.90
N GLN A 205 -13.73 -9.69 -25.86
CA GLN A 205 -15.02 -9.88 -26.51
C GLN A 205 -14.86 -9.56 -27.98
N ALA A 206 -15.29 -10.47 -28.85
CA ALA A 206 -15.44 -10.23 -30.27
C ALA A 206 -16.92 -10.36 -30.65
N ARG A 207 -17.42 -9.40 -31.41
CA ARG A 207 -18.77 -9.41 -31.98
C ARG A 207 -18.67 -9.56 -33.48
N TYR A 208 -19.52 -10.41 -34.02
CA TYR A 208 -19.63 -10.75 -35.42
C TYR A 208 -21.02 -10.37 -35.91
N TYR A 209 -21.07 -9.77 -37.08
CA TYR A 209 -22.29 -9.55 -37.83
C TYR A 209 -22.21 -10.43 -39.06
N LEU A 210 -23.08 -11.42 -39.09
CA LEU A 210 -23.09 -12.48 -40.07
C LEU A 210 -24.33 -12.32 -40.95
N SER A 211 -24.19 -12.50 -42.25
CA SER A 211 -25.29 -12.48 -43.23
C SER A 211 -25.44 -13.86 -43.88
N GLY A 212 -26.53 -14.09 -44.59
CA GLY A 212 -26.69 -15.23 -45.49
C GLY A 212 -27.86 -16.16 -45.15
N ARG A 213 -28.27 -16.26 -43.88
CA ARG A 213 -29.36 -17.16 -43.45
C ARG A 213 -30.16 -16.63 -42.28
N SER A 214 -31.42 -17.07 -42.20
CA SER A 214 -32.34 -16.65 -41.15
C SER A 214 -32.10 -17.32 -39.80
N PRO A 215 -32.33 -16.63 -38.66
CA PRO A 215 -32.36 -17.26 -37.35
C PRO A 215 -33.25 -18.51 -37.28
N ARG A 216 -34.36 -18.52 -38.02
CA ARG A 216 -35.29 -19.66 -38.09
C ARG A 216 -34.71 -20.85 -38.83
N GLU A 217 -34.05 -20.61 -39.95
CA GLU A 217 -33.33 -21.65 -40.70
C GLU A 217 -32.18 -22.21 -39.88
N LEU A 218 -31.41 -21.34 -39.22
CA LEU A 218 -30.30 -21.73 -38.37
C LEU A 218 -30.76 -22.52 -37.13
N GLU A 219 -31.89 -22.15 -36.51
CA GLU A 219 -32.42 -22.89 -35.35
C GLU A 219 -32.62 -24.36 -35.70
N ARG A 220 -33.22 -24.65 -36.86
CA ARG A 220 -33.45 -26.02 -37.32
C ARG A 220 -32.12 -26.76 -37.52
N ASP A 221 -31.19 -26.16 -38.25
CA ASP A 221 -29.91 -26.80 -38.57
C ASP A 221 -29.05 -27.00 -37.33
N PHE A 222 -29.14 -26.11 -36.35
CA PHE A 222 -28.44 -26.26 -35.07
C PHE A 222 -29.07 -27.32 -34.17
N LEU A 223 -30.38 -27.54 -34.22
CA LEU A 223 -31.01 -28.67 -33.56
C LEU A 223 -30.57 -30.00 -34.19
N ASP A 224 -30.47 -30.05 -35.52
CA ASP A 224 -29.96 -31.21 -36.26
C ASP A 224 -28.46 -31.45 -35.93
N LEU A 225 -27.67 -30.38 -35.80
CA LEU A 225 -26.28 -30.45 -35.33
C LEU A 225 -26.20 -31.03 -33.92
N LEU A 226 -26.99 -30.53 -32.97
CA LEU A 226 -27.03 -31.05 -31.60
C LEU A 226 -27.39 -32.53 -31.55
N HIS A 227 -28.37 -32.96 -32.36
CA HIS A 227 -28.76 -34.36 -32.46
C HIS A 227 -27.58 -35.22 -32.96
N THR A 228 -26.85 -34.74 -33.97
CA THR A 228 -25.67 -35.40 -34.53
C THR A 228 -24.51 -35.47 -33.52
N LEU A 229 -24.26 -34.39 -32.77
CA LEU A 229 -23.24 -34.40 -31.72
C LEU A 229 -23.56 -35.42 -30.62
N ARG A 230 -24.85 -35.54 -30.25
CA ARG A 230 -25.33 -36.47 -29.22
C ARG A 230 -25.24 -37.93 -29.62
N SER A 231 -25.50 -38.26 -30.89
CA SER A 231 -25.40 -39.63 -31.37
C SER A 231 -23.96 -40.17 -31.31
N GLY A 232 -22.97 -39.30 -31.08
CA GLY A 232 -21.59 -39.69 -30.81
C GLY A 232 -20.87 -40.25 -32.03
N ALA A 233 -21.47 -40.15 -33.22
CA ALA A 233 -20.89 -40.59 -34.48
C ALA A 233 -19.85 -39.57 -34.96
N ALA A 234 -18.75 -39.42 -34.21
CA ALA A 234 -17.64 -38.54 -34.57
C ALA A 234 -16.96 -38.95 -35.90
N ALA A 235 -17.19 -40.20 -36.36
CA ALA A 235 -16.75 -40.72 -37.65
C ALA A 235 -17.73 -40.43 -38.80
N ASP A 236 -19.03 -40.20 -38.51
CA ASP A 236 -20.09 -39.96 -39.51
C ASP A 236 -20.67 -38.53 -39.39
N LEU A 237 -19.91 -37.63 -38.78
CA LEU A 237 -20.19 -36.20 -38.86
C LEU A 237 -20.26 -35.82 -40.36
N PRO A 238 -21.41 -35.29 -40.84
CA PRO A 238 -21.62 -35.09 -42.28
C PRO A 238 -20.51 -34.22 -42.89
N ALA A 239 -20.24 -34.41 -44.18
CA ALA A 239 -19.29 -33.58 -44.92
C ALA A 239 -19.65 -32.09 -44.72
N GLY A 240 -18.83 -31.39 -43.94
CA GLY A 240 -19.18 -30.11 -43.32
C GLY A 240 -18.51 -30.01 -41.96
N ALA A 241 -18.79 -30.94 -41.05
CA ALA A 241 -18.55 -30.85 -39.60
C ALA A 241 -17.07 -30.77 -39.12
N ALA A 242 -16.12 -30.65 -40.04
CA ALA A 242 -14.72 -30.38 -39.72
C ALA A 242 -14.55 -29.03 -39.00
N ALA A 243 -15.24 -27.97 -39.43
CA ALA A 243 -15.11 -26.67 -38.78
C ALA A 243 -15.83 -26.63 -37.43
N THR A 244 -16.98 -27.33 -37.31
CA THR A 244 -17.60 -27.59 -35.99
C THR A 244 -16.61 -28.26 -35.03
N LYS A 245 -15.87 -29.27 -35.51
CA LYS A 245 -14.86 -29.96 -34.68
C LYS A 245 -13.72 -29.05 -34.28
N SER A 246 -13.20 -28.25 -35.20
CA SER A 246 -12.18 -27.25 -34.92
C SER A 246 -12.65 -26.24 -33.87
N LEU A 247 -13.90 -25.76 -33.96
CA LEU A 247 -14.48 -24.83 -33.00
C LEU A 247 -14.60 -25.45 -31.59
N ILE A 248 -15.13 -26.66 -31.47
CA ILE A 248 -15.25 -27.34 -30.17
C ILE A 248 -13.86 -27.61 -29.56
N LEU A 249 -12.88 -28.03 -30.36
CA LEU A 249 -11.51 -28.22 -29.90
C LEU A 249 -10.85 -26.91 -29.45
N ALA A 250 -11.08 -25.81 -30.16
CA ALA A 250 -10.59 -24.49 -29.77
C ALA A 250 -11.23 -24.04 -28.45
N LEU A 251 -12.54 -24.28 -28.27
CA LEU A 251 -13.27 -23.99 -27.03
C LEU A 251 -12.76 -24.81 -25.85
N ASN A 252 -12.43 -26.08 -26.06
CA ASN A 252 -11.96 -26.98 -25.00
C ASN A 252 -10.55 -26.59 -24.47
N ARG A 253 -9.81 -25.75 -25.21
CA ARG A 253 -8.54 -25.17 -24.75
C ARG A 253 -8.72 -23.95 -23.85
N LEU A 254 -9.94 -23.41 -23.76
CA LEU A 254 -10.24 -22.31 -22.85
C LEU A 254 -10.51 -22.84 -21.44
N GLU A 255 -10.06 -22.10 -20.43
CA GLU A 255 -10.49 -22.30 -19.05
C GLU A 255 -11.97 -21.93 -18.89
N SER A 256 -12.35 -20.77 -19.45
CA SER A 256 -13.73 -20.31 -19.49
C SER A 256 -14.00 -19.40 -20.68
N GLY A 257 -15.21 -19.48 -21.24
CA GLY A 257 -15.64 -18.65 -22.35
C GLY A 257 -17.03 -19.00 -22.87
N VAL A 258 -17.59 -18.09 -23.66
CA VAL A 258 -18.90 -18.26 -24.33
C VAL A 258 -18.75 -17.96 -25.81
N VAL A 259 -19.33 -18.82 -26.64
CA VAL A 259 -19.50 -18.59 -28.06
C VAL A 259 -20.98 -18.66 -28.38
N GLN A 260 -21.53 -17.59 -28.93
CA GLN A 260 -22.88 -17.57 -29.46
C GLN A 260 -22.83 -17.30 -30.95
N CYS A 261 -23.65 -18.02 -31.70
CA CYS A 261 -24.07 -17.62 -33.03
C CYS A 261 -25.57 -17.84 -33.12
N CYS A 262 -26.33 -16.74 -33.12
CA CYS A 262 -27.78 -16.83 -33.21
C CYS A 262 -28.37 -17.67 -32.04
N PRO A 263 -29.28 -18.67 -32.19
CA PRO A 263 -29.73 -19.43 -31.04
C PRO A 263 -28.70 -20.42 -30.51
N LEU A 264 -27.65 -20.74 -31.26
CA LEU A 264 -26.63 -21.67 -30.78
C LEU A 264 -25.68 -20.98 -29.81
N VAL A 265 -25.49 -21.59 -28.64
CA VAL A 265 -24.59 -21.15 -27.59
C VAL A 265 -23.72 -22.33 -27.16
N PHE A 266 -22.41 -22.09 -27.12
CA PHE A 266 -21.44 -22.91 -26.42
C PHE A 266 -20.98 -22.18 -25.16
N ALA A 267 -21.00 -22.86 -24.02
CA ALA A 267 -20.51 -22.33 -22.75
C ALA A 267 -19.42 -23.25 -22.20
N ARG A 268 -18.21 -22.72 -22.08
CA ARG A 268 -17.07 -23.36 -21.42
C ARG A 268 -16.92 -22.80 -20.01
N THR A 269 -17.01 -23.69 -19.04
CA THR A 269 -16.64 -23.47 -17.63
C THR A 269 -15.44 -24.38 -17.30
N PRO A 270 -14.77 -24.22 -16.15
CA PRO A 270 -13.70 -25.13 -15.76
C PRO A 270 -14.14 -26.61 -15.78
N ASP A 271 -15.37 -26.87 -15.35
CA ASP A 271 -15.89 -28.21 -15.12
C ASP A 271 -16.63 -28.80 -16.34
N ALA A 272 -17.17 -27.96 -17.23
CA ALA A 272 -18.02 -28.43 -18.31
C ALA A 272 -17.88 -27.63 -19.62
N LEU A 273 -18.15 -28.29 -20.74
CA LEU A 273 -18.36 -27.66 -22.04
C LEU A 273 -19.77 -28.01 -22.52
N LEU A 274 -20.68 -27.05 -22.46
CA LEU A 274 -22.08 -27.25 -22.85
C LEU A 274 -22.34 -26.62 -24.20
N CYS A 275 -23.20 -27.26 -25.00
CA CYS A 275 -23.73 -26.73 -26.24
C CYS A 275 -25.25 -26.78 -26.21
N GLY A 276 -25.92 -25.70 -26.59
CA GLY A 276 -27.37 -25.71 -26.68
C GLY A 276 -27.95 -24.67 -27.62
N VAL A 277 -29.22 -24.86 -27.98
CA VAL A 277 -29.95 -24.01 -28.91
C VAL A 277 -31.10 -23.32 -28.18
N LEU A 278 -30.91 -22.03 -27.91
CA LEU A 278 -31.90 -21.18 -27.28
C LEU A 278 -33.15 -21.04 -28.15
N PRO A 279 -34.37 -21.02 -27.59
CA PRO A 279 -35.55 -20.66 -28.34
C PRO A 279 -35.42 -19.24 -28.93
N LEU A 280 -35.86 -19.02 -30.17
CA LEU A 280 -35.75 -17.71 -30.82
C LEU A 280 -36.43 -16.57 -30.03
N ALA A 281 -37.46 -16.88 -29.24
CA ALA A 281 -38.13 -15.93 -28.36
C ALA A 281 -37.22 -15.37 -27.25
N GLU A 282 -36.11 -16.03 -26.95
CA GLU A 282 -35.12 -15.60 -25.97
C GLU A 282 -34.02 -14.72 -26.59
N LEU A 283 -33.79 -14.79 -27.90
CA LEU A 283 -32.74 -14.02 -28.56
C LEU A 283 -32.90 -12.51 -28.45
N GLY A 284 -34.14 -12.02 -28.39
CA GLY A 284 -34.45 -10.60 -28.24
C GLY A 284 -34.44 -10.10 -26.80
N ARG A 285 -34.24 -10.98 -25.81
CA ARG A 285 -34.32 -10.60 -24.40
C ARG A 285 -33.02 -9.94 -23.93
N PRO A 286 -33.11 -8.85 -23.14
CA PRO A 286 -31.92 -8.20 -22.60
C PRO A 286 -31.11 -9.10 -21.65
N GLU A 287 -31.75 -10.08 -21.00
CA GLU A 287 -31.04 -11.07 -20.17
C GLU A 287 -30.06 -11.92 -20.98
N THR A 288 -30.37 -12.22 -22.25
CA THR A 288 -29.51 -13.00 -23.13
C THR A 288 -28.19 -12.31 -23.40
N GLY A 289 -28.19 -10.96 -23.44
CA GLY A 289 -26.96 -10.18 -23.54
C GLY A 289 -26.00 -10.37 -22.35
N LYS A 290 -26.54 -10.62 -21.14
CA LYS A 290 -25.72 -10.88 -19.94
C LYS A 290 -25.12 -12.28 -19.94
N LEU A 291 -25.83 -13.28 -20.50
CA LEU A 291 -25.31 -14.65 -20.65
C LEU A 291 -24.01 -14.68 -21.47
N LEU A 292 -23.86 -13.76 -22.43
CA LEU A 292 -22.68 -13.68 -23.31
C LEU A 292 -21.43 -13.12 -22.65
N THR A 293 -21.56 -12.62 -21.43
CA THR A 293 -20.45 -12.06 -20.64
C THR A 293 -20.17 -12.84 -19.36
N ASP A 294 -20.93 -13.90 -19.11
CA ASP A 294 -20.79 -14.74 -17.92
C ASP A 294 -20.94 -16.22 -18.33
N PRO A 295 -19.82 -16.94 -18.50
CA PRO A 295 -19.82 -18.35 -18.88
C PRO A 295 -20.55 -19.26 -17.90
N ALA A 296 -20.53 -18.95 -16.60
CA ALA A 296 -21.23 -19.74 -15.58
C ALA A 296 -22.75 -19.55 -15.70
N ALA A 297 -23.21 -18.30 -15.88
CA ALA A 297 -24.62 -18.03 -16.13
C ALA A 297 -25.12 -18.65 -17.44
N ALA A 298 -24.31 -18.60 -18.50
CA ALA A 298 -24.61 -19.27 -19.76
C ALA A 298 -24.76 -20.79 -19.57
N ALA A 299 -23.83 -21.42 -18.87
CA ALA A 299 -23.88 -22.85 -18.59
C ALA A 299 -25.13 -23.24 -17.77
N ALA A 300 -25.44 -22.50 -16.70
CA ALA A 300 -26.65 -22.72 -15.91
C ALA A 300 -27.92 -22.60 -16.78
N ARG A 301 -28.01 -21.56 -17.61
CA ARG A 301 -29.14 -21.38 -18.53
C ARG A 301 -29.27 -22.54 -19.51
N LEU A 302 -28.17 -23.06 -20.05
CA LEU A 302 -28.18 -24.20 -20.96
C LEU A 302 -28.66 -25.48 -20.26
N GLN A 303 -28.30 -25.69 -19.00
CA GLN A 303 -28.78 -26.83 -18.20
C GLN A 303 -30.28 -26.77 -17.92
N ASP A 304 -30.85 -25.56 -17.83
CA ASP A 304 -32.30 -25.36 -17.67
C ASP A 304 -33.10 -25.60 -18.97
N LEU A 305 -32.44 -25.82 -20.10
CA LEU A 305 -33.13 -26.15 -21.36
C LEU A 305 -33.60 -27.60 -21.35
N PRO A 306 -34.66 -27.93 -22.12
CA PRO A 306 -35.03 -29.33 -22.35
C PRO A 306 -33.85 -30.13 -22.89
N ASP A 307 -33.78 -31.42 -22.54
CA ASP A 307 -32.74 -32.34 -23.02
C ASP A 307 -32.63 -32.38 -24.55
N THR A 308 -33.67 -32.03 -25.30
CA THR A 308 -33.61 -31.94 -26.78
C THR A 308 -32.81 -30.74 -27.31
N ARG A 309 -32.53 -29.74 -26.47
CA ARG A 309 -31.91 -28.46 -26.83
C ARG A 309 -30.58 -28.19 -26.13
N CYS A 310 -30.13 -29.07 -25.25
CA CYS A 310 -28.82 -28.98 -24.61
C CYS A 310 -28.07 -30.31 -24.74
N HIS A 311 -26.75 -30.25 -24.86
CA HIS A 311 -25.88 -31.41 -24.81
C HIS A 311 -24.56 -31.06 -24.12
N ASP A 312 -24.11 -31.95 -23.25
CA ASP A 312 -22.80 -31.87 -22.60
C ASP A 312 -21.72 -32.48 -23.51
N LEU A 313 -20.77 -31.65 -23.91
CA LEU A 313 -19.63 -31.97 -24.76
C LEU A 313 -18.33 -32.15 -23.97
N SER A 314 -18.36 -32.18 -22.64
CA SER A 314 -17.14 -32.26 -21.80
C SER A 314 -16.31 -33.51 -22.08
N ALA A 315 -16.95 -34.61 -22.49
CA ALA A 315 -16.30 -35.87 -22.86
C ALA A 315 -15.93 -35.95 -24.37
N TRP A 316 -15.99 -34.84 -25.10
CA TRP A 316 -15.82 -34.81 -26.55
C TRP A 316 -14.44 -34.24 -26.98
N PRO A 317 -13.79 -34.81 -28.01
CA PRO A 317 -14.17 -36.03 -28.72
C PRO A 317 -13.93 -37.25 -27.85
N ARG A 318 -14.88 -38.20 -27.81
CA ARG A 318 -14.62 -39.51 -27.20
C ARG A 318 -13.47 -40.12 -27.97
N GLN A 319 -12.30 -40.22 -27.35
CA GLN A 319 -11.22 -41.02 -27.90
C GLN A 319 -11.77 -42.44 -28.02
N VAL A 320 -12.03 -42.90 -29.24
CA VAL A 320 -12.20 -44.32 -29.50
C VAL A 320 -10.84 -44.92 -29.19
N THR A 321 -10.67 -45.44 -27.98
CA THR A 321 -9.59 -46.36 -27.67
C THR A 321 -9.78 -47.54 -28.62
N ALA A 322 -8.99 -47.57 -29.69
CA ALA A 322 -8.89 -48.73 -30.56
C ALA A 322 -8.45 -49.91 -29.69
N ALA A 323 -9.36 -50.86 -29.51
CA ALA A 323 -9.08 -52.18 -28.95
C ALA A 323 -8.68 -53.13 -30.08
#